data_AF-A0A1M7DNR9-F1
#
_entry.id   AF-A0A1M7DNR9-F1
#
_cell.length_a   1.000
_cell.length_b   1.000
_cell.length_c   1.000
_cell.angle_alpha   90.00
_cell.angle_beta   90.00
_cell.angle_gamma   90.00
#
_symmetry.space_group_name_H-M   'P 1'
#
loop_
_entity.id
_entity.type
_entity.pdbx_description
1 polymer ?
#
loop_
_entity_poly.entity_id
_entity_poly.type
_entity_poly.pdbx_seq_one_letter_code
_entity_poly.pdbx_strand_id
1 'polypeptide(L)'
;MNIYKSLFLFFTFALTSCLETVDPDTYNCIDSNQVAAISVISTTQVSDVRAYTDEKILCKSNTELFFKKNKDDQFYHYSYNDEEVDSEYEDWFVKLGCYIKYNASLKSKDVFFQIKKANQLDEIKVDSLLKGKEHIYAISEQDTAWLFSFEISLLNDGNPDYNFSISSKLGCHGGYCFVTLPISEKEFCFDKNNENMKYLFE
;
A
#
# COMPACT_ATOMS: atom_id res chain seq x y z
N MET A 1 -56.05 26.72 14.20
CA MET A 1 -55.06 26.08 15.10
C MET A 1 -55.45 24.61 15.23
N ASN A 2 -54.70 23.59 14.81
CA ASN A 2 -53.28 23.52 14.52
C ASN A 2 -53.00 22.60 13.32
N ILE A 3 -52.33 23.17 12.33
CA ILE A 3 -51.89 22.64 11.03
C ILE A 3 -50.62 21.76 11.17
N TYR A 4 -50.34 21.21 12.35
CA TYR A 4 -49.01 20.68 12.68
C TYR A 4 -48.85 19.16 12.64
N LYS A 5 -49.73 18.42 11.95
CA LYS A 5 -49.60 16.95 11.84
C LYS A 5 -49.16 16.43 10.47
N SER A 6 -48.95 17.30 9.47
CA SER A 6 -48.63 16.86 8.10
C SER A 6 -47.21 17.19 7.62
N LEU A 7 -46.34 17.70 8.49
CA LEU A 7 -45.01 18.22 8.11
C LEU A 7 -43.82 17.41 8.64
N PHE A 8 -44.05 16.28 9.31
CA PHE A 8 -42.98 15.51 9.96
C PHE A 8 -42.53 14.25 9.21
N LEU A 9 -43.00 14.05 7.97
CA LEU A 9 -42.69 12.85 7.15
C LEU A 9 -41.85 13.14 5.90
N PHE A 10 -41.40 14.38 5.70
CA PHE A 10 -40.61 14.77 4.52
C PHE A 10 -39.16 15.16 4.80
N PHE A 11 -38.70 15.10 6.05
CA PHE A 11 -37.36 15.53 6.46
C PHE A 11 -36.42 14.40 6.89
N THR A 12 -36.63 13.18 6.38
CA THR A 12 -35.74 12.02 6.62
C THR A 12 -35.04 11.49 5.36
N PHE A 13 -35.19 12.14 4.21
CA PHE A 13 -34.61 11.69 2.94
C PHE A 13 -33.54 12.62 2.33
N ALA A 14 -33.13 13.68 3.04
CA ALA A 14 -32.14 14.65 2.54
C ALA A 14 -30.84 14.70 3.38
N LEU A 15 -30.52 13.61 4.06
CA LEU A 15 -29.22 13.38 4.72
C LEU A 15 -28.65 11.99 4.39
N THR A 16 -29.00 11.44 3.23
CA THR A 16 -28.13 10.45 2.59
C THR A 16 -26.97 11.23 2.01
N SER A 17 -25.96 11.45 2.85
CA SER A 17 -24.56 11.27 2.49
C SER A 17 -24.29 11.41 0.99
N CYS A 18 -23.64 12.52 0.63
CA CYS A 18 -22.70 12.52 -0.49
C CYS A 18 -21.59 11.50 -0.17
N LEU A 19 -21.92 10.21 -0.17
CA LEU A 19 -20.97 9.19 -0.55
C LEU A 19 -20.75 9.48 -2.02
N GLU A 20 -19.56 9.98 -2.36
CA GLU A 20 -19.13 10.06 -3.75
C GLU A 20 -19.33 8.67 -4.36
N THR A 21 -20.44 8.48 -5.06
CA THR A 21 -20.67 7.25 -5.80
C THR A 21 -19.68 7.30 -6.94
N VAL A 22 -18.64 6.49 -6.80
CA VAL A 22 -17.62 6.25 -7.83
C VAL A 22 -18.35 6.01 -9.15
N ASP A 23 -18.08 6.84 -10.15
CA ASP A 23 -18.71 6.71 -11.46
C ASP A 23 -18.41 5.31 -12.03
N PRO A 24 -19.43 4.43 -12.14
CA PRO A 24 -19.23 3.06 -12.58
C PRO A 24 -18.86 2.99 -14.06
N ASP A 25 -19.04 4.07 -14.84
CA ASP A 25 -18.59 4.13 -16.23
C ASP A 25 -17.08 4.36 -16.31
N THR A 26 -16.51 5.08 -15.34
CA THR A 26 -15.08 5.43 -15.31
C THR A 26 -14.23 4.42 -14.53
N TYR A 27 -14.75 3.85 -13.44
CA TYR A 27 -13.96 2.99 -12.55
C TYR A 27 -14.52 1.57 -12.46
N ASN A 28 -13.64 0.62 -12.17
CA ASN A 28 -13.98 -0.76 -11.84
C ASN A 28 -13.54 -1.07 -10.41
N CYS A 29 -14.50 -1.30 -9.52
CA CYS A 29 -14.23 -1.65 -8.12
C CYS A 29 -14.16 -3.18 -7.97
N ILE A 30 -13.14 -3.65 -7.28
CA ILE A 30 -12.96 -5.07 -6.93
C ILE A 30 -12.83 -5.23 -5.42
N ASP A 31 -13.39 -6.33 -4.93
CA ASP A 31 -13.29 -6.75 -3.53
C ASP A 31 -11.81 -6.95 -3.14
N SER A 32 -11.42 -6.53 -1.94
CA SER A 32 -10.03 -6.63 -1.46
C SER A 32 -9.52 -8.07 -1.34
N ASN A 33 -10.38 -9.08 -1.29
CA ASN A 33 -10.01 -10.49 -1.42
C ASN A 33 -9.39 -10.81 -2.79
N GLN A 34 -9.64 -9.99 -3.81
CA GLN A 34 -9.06 -10.07 -5.15
C GLN A 34 -7.86 -9.13 -5.33
N VAL A 35 -7.33 -8.58 -4.24
CA VAL A 35 -6.20 -7.66 -4.25
C VAL A 35 -5.10 -8.22 -3.37
N ALA A 36 -3.89 -8.29 -3.90
CA ALA A 36 -2.68 -8.42 -3.10
C ALA A 36 -1.87 -7.13 -3.29
N ALA A 37 -1.06 -6.75 -2.33
CA ALA A 37 -0.13 -5.64 -2.47
C ALA A 37 1.29 -6.09 -2.16
N ILE A 38 2.25 -5.48 -2.84
CA ILE A 38 3.66 -5.70 -2.55
C ILE A 38 4.41 -4.37 -2.55
N SER A 39 5.17 -4.13 -1.50
CA SER A 39 6.02 -2.96 -1.34
C SER A 39 7.42 -3.36 -0.92
N VAL A 40 8.39 -2.53 -1.25
CA VAL A 40 9.70 -2.52 -0.60
C VAL A 40 9.75 -1.39 0.42
N ILE A 41 10.42 -1.63 1.55
CA ILE A 41 10.88 -0.60 2.48
C ILE A 41 12.40 -0.66 2.51
N SER A 42 13.07 0.48 2.28
CA SER A 42 14.52 0.55 2.33
C SER A 42 15.02 1.91 2.77
N THR A 43 16.21 1.94 3.35
CA THR A 43 16.99 3.16 3.63
C THR A 43 17.77 3.64 2.41
N THR A 44 17.77 2.84 1.34
CA THR A 44 18.35 3.19 0.04
C THR A 44 17.25 3.61 -0.91
N GLN A 45 17.52 4.61 -1.76
CA GLN A 45 16.57 5.09 -2.76
C GLN A 45 16.18 3.98 -3.76
N VAL A 46 14.90 3.90 -4.09
CA VAL A 46 14.29 2.89 -4.97
C VAL A 46 13.51 3.57 -6.09
N SER A 47 14.16 3.73 -7.24
CA SER A 47 13.59 4.40 -8.40
C SER A 47 12.37 3.73 -9.06
N ASP A 48 12.25 2.40 -8.96
CA ASP A 48 11.17 1.64 -9.62
C ASP A 48 10.98 0.30 -8.92
N VAL A 49 9.73 -0.13 -8.78
CA VAL A 49 9.39 -1.51 -8.45
C VAL A 49 8.43 -2.09 -9.47
N ARG A 50 8.55 -3.39 -9.69
CA ARG A 50 7.69 -4.13 -10.61
C ARG A 50 7.44 -5.53 -10.11
N ALA A 51 6.17 -5.93 -10.07
CA ALA A 51 5.81 -7.33 -9.96
C ALA A 51 5.43 -7.88 -11.34
N TYR A 52 5.93 -9.05 -11.72
CA TYR A 52 5.63 -9.67 -13.00
C TYR A 52 5.68 -11.19 -12.94
N THR A 53 5.04 -11.80 -13.93
CA THR A 53 5.22 -13.20 -14.33
C THR A 53 5.95 -13.23 -15.67
N ASP A 54 6.40 -14.40 -16.12
CA ASP A 54 7.04 -14.57 -17.44
C ASP A 54 6.22 -14.00 -18.62
N GLU A 55 4.90 -13.95 -18.47
CA GLU A 55 3.98 -13.54 -19.54
C GLU A 55 3.58 -12.07 -19.49
N LYS A 56 3.66 -11.43 -18.32
CA LYS A 56 3.10 -10.08 -18.13
C LYS A 56 3.59 -9.38 -16.87
N ILE A 57 3.58 -8.06 -16.94
CA ILE A 57 3.69 -7.18 -15.77
C ILE A 57 2.36 -7.23 -15.02
N LEU A 58 2.43 -7.49 -13.71
CA LEU A 58 1.26 -7.51 -12.82
C LEU A 58 1.00 -6.14 -12.21
N CYS A 59 2.06 -5.44 -11.81
CA CYS A 59 1.99 -4.07 -11.34
C CYS A 59 3.36 -3.39 -11.44
N LYS A 60 3.35 -2.06 -11.47
CA LYS A 60 4.54 -1.22 -11.48
C LYS A 60 4.27 0.04 -10.66
N SER A 61 5.28 0.54 -9.95
CA SER A 61 5.23 1.87 -9.33
C SER A 61 6.60 2.51 -9.36
N ASN A 62 6.60 3.83 -9.51
CA ASN A 62 7.77 4.71 -9.48
C ASN A 62 7.55 5.92 -8.56
N THR A 63 6.48 5.89 -7.74
CA THR A 63 6.14 6.97 -6.81
C THR A 63 6.60 6.59 -5.41
N GLU A 64 7.78 7.07 -5.04
CA GLU A 64 8.37 6.85 -3.72
C GLU A 64 7.59 7.63 -2.65
N LEU A 65 7.31 6.96 -1.53
CA LEU A 65 6.86 7.61 -0.30
C LEU A 65 8.02 7.68 0.68
N PHE A 66 8.31 8.88 1.18
CA PHE A 66 9.37 9.08 2.16
C PHE A 66 8.80 9.08 3.56
N PHE A 67 9.42 8.31 4.44
CA PHE A 67 9.11 8.29 5.84
C PHE A 67 10.31 8.84 6.59
N LYS A 68 10.12 10.02 7.18
CA LYS A 68 11.10 10.67 8.03
C LYS A 68 10.77 10.38 9.48
N LYS A 69 11.80 10.01 10.23
CA LYS A 69 11.74 9.87 11.68
C LYS A 69 11.86 11.24 12.36
N ASN A 70 10.98 11.56 13.29
CA ASN A 70 11.18 12.70 14.19
C ASN A 70 11.83 12.29 15.52
N LYS A 71 12.06 13.27 16.41
CA LYS A 71 12.66 13.05 17.73
C LYS A 71 11.81 12.19 18.69
N ASP A 72 10.53 12.02 18.39
CA ASP A 72 9.55 11.29 19.20
C ASP A 72 9.22 9.91 18.60
N ASP A 73 10.10 9.37 17.74
CA ASP A 73 9.94 8.08 17.04
C ASP A 73 8.66 7.99 16.18
N GLN A 74 8.09 9.13 15.78
CA GLN A 74 6.97 9.19 14.84
C GLN A 74 7.47 9.27 13.41
N PHE A 75 6.77 8.58 12.51
CA PHE A 75 7.03 8.62 11.10
C PHE A 75 6.03 9.52 10.39
N TYR A 76 6.54 10.47 9.61
CA TYR A 76 5.71 11.33 8.76
C TYR A 76 5.88 10.94 7.30
N HIS A 77 4.76 10.90 6.61
CA HIS A 77 4.70 10.69 5.18
C HIS A 77 5.00 12.03 4.47
N TYR A 78 6.07 12.05 3.68
CA TYR A 78 6.39 13.15 2.77
C TYR A 78 6.18 12.68 1.34
N SER A 79 5.37 13.44 0.59
CA SER A 79 5.26 13.30 -0.85
C SER A 79 6.32 14.21 -1.52
N TYR A 80 6.89 13.77 -2.64
CA TYR A 80 8.04 14.38 -3.33
C TYR A 80 7.91 15.88 -3.71
N ASN A 81 6.75 16.52 -3.47
CA ASN A 81 6.49 17.92 -3.82
C ASN A 81 6.60 18.93 -2.67
N ASP A 82 6.84 18.49 -1.43
CA ASP A 82 7.02 19.40 -0.30
C ASP A 82 8.52 19.58 0.01
N GLU A 83 9.03 20.77 -0.34
CA GLU A 83 10.31 21.41 0.01
C GLU A 83 11.45 20.50 0.54
N GLU A 84 12.48 20.36 -0.30
CA GLU A 84 13.87 19.90 -0.03
C GLU A 84 14.08 19.12 1.28
N VAL A 85 14.00 17.78 1.17
CA VAL A 85 14.53 16.87 2.19
C VAL A 85 16.04 17.10 2.29
N ASP A 86 16.48 17.80 3.34
CA ASP A 86 17.90 17.96 3.67
C ASP A 86 18.48 16.62 4.14
N SER A 87 18.97 15.85 3.16
CA SER A 87 19.40 14.46 3.30
C SER A 87 20.64 14.24 4.19
N GLU A 88 21.31 15.31 4.65
CA GLU A 88 22.61 15.18 5.34
C GLU A 88 22.49 14.83 6.83
N TYR A 89 21.30 14.89 7.46
CA TYR A 89 21.19 14.81 8.93
C TYR A 89 20.09 13.93 9.51
N GLU A 90 19.34 13.15 8.71
CA GLU A 90 18.13 12.49 9.23
C GLU A 90 17.92 11.05 8.75
N ASP A 91 17.39 10.22 9.64
CA ASP A 91 17.02 8.83 9.38
C ASP A 91 15.74 8.77 8.54
N TRP A 92 15.83 8.20 7.33
CA TRP A 92 14.70 8.06 6.43
C TRP A 92 14.56 6.66 5.85
N PHE A 93 13.32 6.30 5.54
CA PHE A 93 12.97 5.12 4.76
C PHE A 93 12.17 5.53 3.54
N VAL A 94 12.44 4.88 2.42
CA VAL A 94 11.58 4.90 1.24
C VAL A 94 10.69 3.67 1.29
N LYS A 95 9.39 3.88 1.08
CA LYS A 95 8.42 2.84 0.77
C LYS A 95 7.97 3.02 -0.66
N LEU A 96 8.08 1.96 -1.45
CA LEU A 96 7.59 1.95 -2.83
C LEU A 96 6.90 0.62 -3.11
N GLY A 97 5.69 0.65 -3.66
CA GLY A 97 4.95 -0.58 -3.94
C GLY A 97 3.81 -0.40 -4.92
N CYS A 98 3.17 -1.51 -5.22
CA CYS A 98 2.01 -1.55 -6.10
C CYS A 98 1.03 -2.65 -5.71
N TYR A 99 -0.19 -2.50 -6.22
CA TYR A 99 -1.27 -3.44 -6.02
C TYR A 99 -1.41 -4.38 -7.22
N ILE A 100 -1.67 -5.64 -6.92
CA ILE A 100 -1.81 -6.74 -7.87
C ILE A 100 -3.25 -7.24 -7.79
N LYS A 101 -3.90 -7.36 -8.95
CA LYS A 101 -5.18 -8.06 -9.07
C LYS A 101 -4.97 -9.56 -8.86
N TYR A 102 -5.20 -10.01 -7.63
CA TYR A 102 -5.02 -11.38 -7.22
C TYR A 102 -6.15 -12.28 -7.71
N ASN A 103 -5.79 -13.43 -8.27
CA ASN A 103 -6.74 -14.46 -8.67
C ASN A 103 -6.09 -15.85 -8.60
N ALA A 104 -6.91 -16.90 -8.64
CA ALA A 104 -6.44 -18.28 -8.46
C ALA A 104 -5.38 -18.73 -9.49
N SER A 105 -5.35 -18.13 -10.70
CA SER A 105 -4.34 -18.49 -11.71
C SER A 105 -2.93 -18.04 -11.37
N LEU A 106 -2.77 -17.06 -10.47
CA LEU A 106 -1.45 -16.64 -9.99
C LEU A 106 -0.81 -17.67 -9.07
N LYS A 107 -1.60 -18.55 -8.42
CA LYS A 107 -1.07 -19.58 -7.51
C LYS A 107 -0.19 -20.62 -8.21
N SER A 108 -0.33 -20.75 -9.53
CA SER A 108 0.43 -21.70 -10.35
C SER A 108 1.50 -21.03 -11.20
N LYS A 109 1.76 -19.74 -11.00
CA LYS A 109 2.75 -18.97 -11.77
C LYS A 109 3.89 -18.54 -10.87
N ASP A 110 5.09 -18.54 -11.43
CA ASP A 110 6.21 -17.86 -10.83
C ASP A 110 5.98 -16.35 -10.92
N VAL A 111 6.10 -15.68 -9.77
CA VAL A 111 5.95 -14.23 -9.65
C VAL A 111 7.24 -13.66 -9.11
N PHE A 112 7.78 -12.68 -9.80
CA PHE A 112 9.01 -11.99 -9.45
C PHE A 112 8.70 -10.55 -9.05
N PHE A 113 9.35 -10.09 -8.00
CA PHE A 113 9.37 -8.72 -7.56
C PHE A 113 10.75 -8.13 -7.81
N GLN A 114 10.80 -7.16 -8.72
CA GLN A 114 11.99 -6.46 -9.11
C GLN A 114 12.03 -5.09 -8.44
N ILE A 115 13.17 -4.78 -7.84
CA ILE A 115 13.44 -3.55 -7.09
C ILE A 115 14.66 -2.88 -7.71
N LYS A 116 14.45 -1.71 -8.32
CA LYS A 116 15.52 -0.95 -8.98
C LYS A 116 16.03 0.16 -8.10
N LYS A 117 17.26 0.00 -7.60
CA LYS A 117 18.04 1.02 -6.90
C LYS A 117 18.98 1.72 -7.89
N ALA A 118 19.64 2.80 -7.46
CA ALA A 118 20.51 3.61 -8.33
C ALA A 118 21.55 2.79 -9.13
N ASN A 119 22.18 1.79 -8.49
CA ASN A 119 23.26 0.98 -9.08
C ASN A 119 23.00 -0.54 -9.02
N GLN A 120 21.80 -0.95 -8.63
CA GLN A 120 21.49 -2.35 -8.36
C GLN A 120 20.08 -2.68 -8.81
N LEU A 121 19.91 -3.88 -9.37
CA LEU A 121 18.62 -4.44 -9.72
C LEU A 121 18.45 -5.74 -8.94
N ASP A 122 17.60 -5.69 -7.93
CA ASP A 122 17.26 -6.85 -7.13
C ASP A 122 16.03 -7.52 -7.72
N GLU A 123 16.06 -8.84 -7.83
CA GLU A 123 14.94 -9.64 -8.31
C GLU A 123 14.69 -10.78 -7.32
N ILE A 124 13.45 -10.86 -6.85
CA ILE A 124 13.07 -11.80 -5.78
C ILE A 124 11.83 -12.56 -6.20
N LYS A 125 11.86 -13.88 -6.06
CA LYS A 125 10.70 -14.74 -6.29
C LYS A 125 9.73 -14.64 -5.10
N VAL A 126 8.46 -14.31 -5.34
CA VAL A 126 7.45 -13.97 -4.30
C VAL A 126 6.10 -14.68 -4.49
N ASP A 127 6.00 -15.63 -5.43
CA ASP A 127 4.77 -16.38 -5.74
C ASP A 127 4.15 -17.05 -4.50
N SER A 128 4.95 -17.68 -3.65
CA SER A 128 4.47 -18.36 -2.45
C SER A 128 4.00 -17.40 -1.35
N LEU A 129 4.31 -16.12 -1.46
CA LEU A 129 3.98 -15.11 -0.47
C LEU A 129 2.67 -14.39 -0.81
N LEU A 130 2.31 -14.31 -2.09
CA LEU A 130 1.13 -13.58 -2.57
C LEU A 130 -0.19 -14.25 -2.18
N LYS A 131 -0.97 -13.52 -1.38
CA LYS A 131 -2.32 -13.88 -0.97
C LYS A 131 -3.25 -12.68 -1.13
N GLY A 132 -4.48 -12.97 -1.56
CA GLY A 132 -5.54 -11.96 -1.58
C GLY A 132 -5.80 -11.43 -0.18
N LYS A 133 -6.13 -10.14 -0.09
CA LYS A 133 -6.31 -9.37 1.15
C LYS A 133 -5.04 -9.19 1.99
N GLU A 134 -3.86 -9.42 1.43
CA GLU A 134 -2.59 -9.19 2.13
C GLU A 134 -1.70 -8.20 1.39
N HIS A 135 -1.06 -7.32 2.16
CA HIS A 135 0.03 -6.45 1.72
C HIS A 135 1.34 -7.00 2.27
N ILE A 136 2.22 -7.38 1.35
CA ILE A 136 3.55 -7.89 1.64
C ILE A 136 4.54 -6.73 1.58
N TYR A 137 5.40 -6.65 2.58
CA TYR A 137 6.51 -5.72 2.62
C TYR A 137 7.81 -6.50 2.57
N ALA A 138 8.62 -6.24 1.55
CA ALA A 138 10.00 -6.66 1.43
C ALA A 138 10.89 -5.61 2.07
N ILE A 139 11.60 -5.96 3.13
CA ILE A 139 12.52 -5.06 3.84
C ILE A 139 13.92 -5.62 3.62
N SER A 140 14.86 -4.80 3.15
CA SER A 140 16.27 -5.23 3.03
C SER A 140 16.74 -5.80 4.37
N GLU A 141 17.42 -6.95 4.38
CA GLU A 141 17.91 -7.57 5.62
C GLU A 141 18.76 -6.60 6.45
N GLN A 142 19.54 -5.74 5.78
CA GLN A 142 20.36 -4.72 6.42
C GLN A 142 19.53 -3.65 7.13
N ASP A 143 18.32 -3.38 6.62
CA ASP A 143 17.41 -2.35 7.15
C ASP A 143 16.50 -2.90 8.25
N THR A 144 16.36 -4.22 8.37
CA THR A 144 15.37 -4.84 9.27
C THR A 144 15.63 -4.56 10.74
N ALA A 145 16.87 -4.69 11.20
CA ALA A 145 17.19 -4.43 12.61
C ALA A 145 16.88 -2.98 13.00
N TRP A 146 17.16 -2.05 12.08
CA TRP A 146 16.84 -0.65 12.26
C TRP A 146 15.34 -0.42 12.27
N LEU A 147 14.62 -0.93 11.28
CA LEU A 147 13.18 -0.82 11.17
C LEU A 147 12.43 -1.40 12.39
N PHE A 148 12.86 -2.55 12.90
CA PHE A 148 12.24 -3.18 14.07
C PHE A 148 12.73 -2.60 15.41
N SER A 149 13.70 -1.69 15.40
CA SER A 149 14.12 -0.99 16.62
C SER A 149 13.15 0.13 17.03
N PHE A 150 12.26 0.55 16.14
CA PHE A 150 11.28 1.60 16.41
C PHE A 150 10.07 1.08 17.19
N GLU A 151 9.56 1.89 18.11
CA GLU A 151 8.35 1.59 18.87
C GLU A 151 7.09 1.61 17.99
N ILE A 152 7.05 2.50 16.99
CA ILE A 152 5.95 2.67 16.05
C ILE A 152 6.33 2.07 14.69
N SER A 153 5.38 1.40 14.05
CA SER A 153 5.60 0.76 12.76
C SER A 153 5.46 1.76 11.60
N LEU A 154 6.42 1.75 10.67
CA LEU A 154 6.30 2.39 9.35
C LEU A 154 5.15 1.85 8.50
N LEU A 155 4.62 0.69 8.87
CA LEU A 155 3.54 0.04 8.15
C LEU A 155 2.16 0.66 8.49
N ASN A 156 2.14 1.71 9.30
CA ASN A 156 0.94 2.45 9.68
C ASN A 156 0.56 3.47 8.58
N ASP A 157 -0.05 3.00 7.50
CA ASP A 157 -0.72 3.84 6.48
C ASP A 157 -2.04 4.41 7.03
N GLY A 158 -1.98 5.23 8.09
CA GLY A 158 -3.15 5.95 8.61
C GLY A 158 -4.15 5.11 9.41
N ASN A 159 -3.81 3.87 9.77
CA ASN A 159 -4.62 3.06 10.68
C ASN A 159 -3.82 2.77 11.97
N PRO A 160 -4.17 3.45 13.09
CA PRO A 160 -3.41 3.41 14.34
C PRO A 160 -3.35 2.02 15.00
N ASP A 161 -4.16 1.07 14.53
CA ASP A 161 -4.11 -0.30 15.00
C ASP A 161 -2.89 -1.05 14.41
N TYR A 162 -2.35 -0.68 13.24
CA TYR A 162 -1.20 -1.37 12.63
C TYR A 162 0.12 -1.06 13.33
N ASN A 163 0.47 -1.91 14.29
CA ASN A 163 1.83 -2.06 14.78
C ASN A 163 2.47 -3.38 14.28
N PHE A 164 3.78 -3.55 14.47
CA PHE A 164 4.48 -4.78 14.07
C PHE A 164 3.89 -6.06 14.71
N SER A 165 3.14 -5.94 15.80
CA SER A 165 2.49 -7.09 16.47
C SER A 165 1.33 -7.68 15.65
N ILE A 166 0.73 -6.91 14.73
CA ILE A 166 -0.30 -7.39 13.80
C ILE A 166 0.33 -7.99 12.54
N SER A 167 1.62 -7.71 12.30
CA SER A 167 2.34 -8.25 11.15
C SER A 167 2.70 -9.72 11.33
N SER A 168 2.57 -10.49 10.26
CA SER A 168 3.09 -11.86 10.21
C SER A 168 4.47 -11.86 9.57
N LYS A 169 5.49 -12.31 10.31
CA LYS A 169 6.84 -12.51 9.77
C LYS A 169 6.85 -13.76 8.89
N LEU A 170 7.23 -13.60 7.62
CA LEU A 170 7.29 -14.69 6.64
C LEU A 170 8.70 -15.29 6.48
N GLY A 171 9.71 -14.71 7.14
CA GLY A 171 11.11 -15.10 7.03
C GLY A 171 11.92 -14.19 6.11
N CYS A 172 13.19 -14.53 5.90
CA CYS A 172 14.11 -13.76 5.07
C CYS A 172 14.74 -14.66 4.00
N HIS A 173 14.80 -14.17 2.77
CA HIS A 173 15.48 -14.81 1.65
C HIS A 173 15.83 -13.80 0.57
N GLY A 174 16.88 -14.09 -0.21
CA GLY A 174 17.30 -13.21 -1.30
C GLY A 174 17.78 -11.82 -0.84
N GLY A 175 18.20 -11.68 0.43
CA GLY A 175 18.63 -10.40 1.01
C GLY A 175 17.49 -9.53 1.55
N TYR A 176 16.27 -10.07 1.61
CA TYR A 176 15.09 -9.36 2.10
C TYR A 176 14.33 -10.19 3.14
N CYS A 177 13.85 -9.54 4.19
CA CYS A 177 12.88 -10.08 5.12
C CYS A 177 11.46 -9.63 4.74
N PHE A 178 10.52 -10.54 4.86
CA PHE A 178 9.14 -10.32 4.46
C PHE A 178 8.23 -10.26 5.68
N VAL A 179 7.36 -9.25 5.69
CA VAL A 179 6.25 -9.14 6.64
C VAL A 179 4.95 -8.91 5.88
N THR A 180 3.83 -9.40 6.42
CA THR A 180 2.51 -9.13 5.85
C THR A 180 1.62 -8.37 6.81
N LEU A 181 0.77 -7.53 6.23
CA LEU A 181 -0.37 -6.93 6.89
C LEU A 181 -1.65 -7.28 6.13
N PRO A 182 -2.78 -7.53 6.84
CA PRO A 182 -4.06 -7.62 6.18
C PRO A 182 -4.44 -6.26 5.57
N ILE A 183 -5.07 -6.27 4.40
CA ILE A 183 -5.65 -5.09 3.78
C ILE A 183 -7.00 -4.82 4.46
N SER A 184 -7.16 -3.63 5.06
CA SER A 184 -8.36 -3.23 5.81
C SER A 184 -9.52 -2.81 4.92
N GLU A 185 -9.20 -2.27 3.75
CA GLU A 185 -10.18 -1.74 2.81
C GLU A 185 -11.05 -2.89 2.29
N LYS A 186 -12.34 -2.60 2.09
CA LYS A 186 -13.29 -3.59 1.56
C LYS A 186 -13.19 -3.73 0.05
N GLU A 187 -12.95 -2.63 -0.64
CA GLU A 187 -12.94 -2.55 -2.10
C GLU A 187 -11.89 -1.56 -2.58
N PHE A 188 -11.34 -1.82 -3.76
CA PHE A 188 -10.44 -0.92 -4.47
C PHE A 188 -10.98 -0.67 -5.85
N CYS A 189 -11.04 0.60 -6.28
CA CYS A 189 -11.44 0.94 -7.63
C CYS A 189 -10.26 1.39 -8.49
N PHE A 190 -10.28 0.91 -9.72
CA PHE A 190 -9.25 1.14 -10.72
C PHE A 190 -9.87 1.92 -11.87
N ASP A 191 -9.11 2.88 -12.41
CA ASP A 191 -9.50 3.52 -13.67
C ASP A 191 -9.49 2.47 -14.79
N LYS A 192 -10.62 2.32 -15.49
CA LYS A 192 -10.75 1.37 -16.60
C LYS A 192 -9.77 1.66 -17.74
N ASN A 193 -9.33 2.91 -17.89
CA ASN A 193 -8.49 3.35 -19.01
C ASN A 193 -6.99 3.22 -18.75
N ASN A 194 -6.56 3.11 -17.48
CA ASN A 194 -5.13 3.12 -17.13
C ASN A 194 -4.69 2.01 -16.18
N GLU A 195 -5.59 1.13 -15.70
CA GLU A 195 -5.31 0.10 -14.67
C GLU A 195 -4.63 0.64 -13.39
N ASN A 196 -4.50 1.96 -13.27
CA ASN A 196 -3.91 2.64 -12.13
C ASN A 196 -4.97 2.74 -11.05
N MET A 197 -4.58 2.35 -9.84
CA MET A 197 -5.42 2.44 -8.65
C MET A 197 -5.50 3.89 -8.20
N LYS A 198 -6.72 4.36 -7.91
CA LYS A 198 -6.94 5.64 -7.22
C LYS A 198 -7.60 5.34 -5.88
N TYR A 199 -7.00 5.78 -4.79
CA TYR A 199 -7.68 5.76 -3.50
C TYR A 199 -8.89 6.70 -3.61
N LEU A 200 -10.09 6.16 -3.36
CA LEU A 200 -11.36 6.91 -3.44
C LEU A 200 -11.93 7.19 -2.04
N PHE A 201 -11.08 7.17 -1.03
CA PHE A 201 -11.44 7.56 0.33
C PHE A 201 -10.38 8.52 0.85
N GLU A 202 -10.68 9.82 0.74
CA GLU A 202 -10.31 10.82 1.74
C GLU A 202 -11.49 11.02 2.70
#